data_AF-A0AAD6T7F6-F1
#
_entry.id   AF-A0AAD6T7F6-F1
#
_cell.length_a   1.000
_cell.length_b   1.000
_cell.length_c   1.000
_cell.angle_alpha   90.00
_cell.angle_beta   90.00
_cell.angle_gamma   90.00
#
_symmetry.space_group_name_H-M   'P 1'
#
loop_
_entity.id
_entity.type
_entity.pdbx_description
1 polymer ?
#
loop_
_entity_poly.entity_id
_entity_poly.type
_entity_poly.pdbx_seq_one_letter_code
_entity_poly.pdbx_strand_id
1 'polypeptide(L)'
;MLSSISMKLKSTYTQITLNRVTVAFFLFSLIHCFAQGVIQSFLFSVNSEFATLVTRIVQTAEIPLTNITYLEGSSNHWTLRMCNDIPHGQAKNPCMVVFQSGVDDVQPTPNLVEQDTVESQSIFQDLSQGFAITPNRNSLGNVTGVTFQPVAVPSALQATAASSVFLNQQCTQILAYPQQVLQNSVREDITFLFLQIWLLGVSTFALAQSSVPHILTALGTRFLITSWSAYIVIYRTNNQASTFQQIVSAPGTPCGVELFPTYFGLRQAYDIADLVLSCSALMLSGLLSWNLLKVYNAHSFKRVGAPAHVIRLYKYFMAVQAVLQLEVFVLVAGTSLWVAVLTGTGISKISAHTTIYKALIIATTVLVLPWIALGWYGVRREQKRMMISFLAIAFFFVTCWGIMFYSIVYRWSFLQWPYLGCFTVASFILIIASMILGTICWRNFDLGLAEYLNAESALASLNFAPEVFDHSDVEKSGHYYAYDEPEFPMPTFQKGGEGFRIAAPVRGPPPVYDRPYNANAPF
;
A
#
# COMPACT_ATOMS: atom_id res chain seq x y z
N MET A 1 29.46 -13.05 6.23
CA MET A 1 28.22 -12.31 5.92
C MET A 1 28.42 -10.80 5.97
N LEU A 2 28.94 -10.23 7.07
CA LEU A 2 29.21 -8.78 7.21
C LEU A 2 30.17 -8.20 6.15
N SER A 3 31.26 -8.90 5.80
CA SER A 3 32.19 -8.44 4.74
C SER A 3 31.54 -8.37 3.36
N SER A 4 30.70 -9.35 3.01
CA SER A 4 29.92 -9.36 1.77
C SER A 4 28.88 -8.23 1.74
N ILE A 5 28.24 -7.94 2.88
CA ILE A 5 27.33 -6.80 3.01
C ILE A 5 28.08 -5.48 2.84
N SER A 6 29.26 -5.31 3.46
CA SER A 6 30.08 -4.11 3.32
C SER A 6 30.55 -3.89 1.88
N MET A 7 30.99 -4.94 1.19
CA MET A 7 31.37 -4.84 -0.23
C MET A 7 30.18 -4.46 -1.13
N LYS A 8 28.99 -5.04 -0.89
CA LYS A 8 27.77 -4.66 -1.61
C LYS A 8 27.37 -3.21 -1.32
N LEU A 9 27.43 -2.77 -0.06
CA LEU A 9 27.13 -1.39 0.33
C LEU A 9 28.09 -0.40 -0.33
N LYS A 10 29.40 -0.70 -0.38
CA LYS A 10 30.38 0.13 -1.08
C LYS A 10 30.08 0.21 -2.57
N SER A 11 29.80 -0.92 -3.21
CA SER A 11 29.45 -0.97 -4.64
C SER A 11 28.19 -0.16 -4.94
N THR A 12 27.13 -0.33 -4.15
CA THR A 12 25.89 0.44 -4.24
C THR A 12 26.12 1.93 -4.02
N TYR A 13 26.94 2.29 -3.02
CA TYR A 13 27.31 3.69 -2.76
C TYR A 13 27.98 4.32 -3.98
N THR A 14 28.99 3.66 -4.55
CA THR A 14 29.70 4.15 -5.75
C THR A 14 28.74 4.35 -6.93
N GLN A 15 27.83 3.40 -7.16
CA GLN A 15 26.83 3.53 -8.24
C GLN A 15 25.86 4.69 -8.01
N ILE A 16 25.38 4.88 -6.78
CA ILE A 16 24.46 5.98 -6.44
C ILE A 16 25.14 7.32 -6.66
N THR A 17 26.41 7.46 -6.25
CA THR A 17 27.17 8.72 -6.38
C THR A 17 27.65 9.03 -7.79
N LEU A 18 27.59 8.06 -8.71
CA LEU A 18 28.14 8.20 -10.06
C LEU A 18 27.42 9.26 -10.89
N ASN A 19 26.08 9.37 -10.74
CA ASN A 19 25.26 10.26 -11.56
C ASN A 19 24.55 11.32 -10.69
N ARG A 20 24.67 12.59 -11.08
CA ARG A 20 23.97 13.70 -10.41
C ARG A 20 22.45 13.48 -10.34
N VAL A 21 21.86 12.85 -11.36
CA VAL A 21 20.42 12.56 -11.42
C VAL A 21 20.01 11.47 -10.41
N THR A 22 20.83 10.43 -10.23
CA THR A 22 20.53 9.36 -9.26
C THR A 22 20.64 9.86 -7.84
N VAL A 23 21.65 10.68 -7.54
CA VAL A 23 21.78 11.37 -6.24
C VAL A 23 20.57 12.27 -5.98
N ALA A 24 20.16 13.08 -6.96
CA ALA A 24 18.99 13.94 -6.85
C ALA A 24 17.70 13.13 -6.58
N PHE A 25 17.48 12.03 -7.29
CA PHE A 25 16.32 11.15 -7.09
C PHE A 25 16.31 10.48 -5.71
N PHE A 26 17.47 10.06 -5.21
CA PHE A 26 17.61 9.48 -3.88
C PHE A 26 17.29 10.50 -2.78
N LEU A 27 17.97 11.67 -2.82
CA LEU A 27 17.77 12.73 -1.83
C LEU A 27 16.32 13.23 -1.83
N PHE A 28 15.74 13.41 -3.02
CA PHE A 28 14.34 13.76 -3.17
C PHE A 28 13.42 12.71 -2.53
N SER A 29 13.62 11.42 -2.86
CA SER A 29 12.82 10.32 -2.31
C SER A 29 12.94 10.23 -0.78
N LEU A 30 14.13 10.46 -0.23
CA LEU A 30 14.38 10.46 1.21
C LEU A 30 13.69 11.62 1.92
N ILE A 31 13.91 12.85 1.44
CA ILE A 31 13.30 14.06 2.00
C ILE A 31 11.78 13.96 1.95
N HIS A 32 11.23 13.54 0.81
CA HIS A 32 9.80 13.43 0.66
C HIS A 32 9.20 12.30 1.50
N CYS A 33 9.86 11.14 1.60
CA CYS A 33 9.43 10.07 2.51
C CYS A 33 9.35 10.56 3.96
N PHE A 34 10.34 11.35 4.41
CA PHE A 34 10.32 11.93 5.75
C PHE A 34 9.21 12.95 5.92
N ALA A 35 9.09 13.91 5.00
CA ALA A 35 8.05 14.94 5.06
C ALA A 35 6.64 14.34 5.06
N GLN A 36 6.38 13.37 4.17
CA GLN A 36 5.09 12.69 4.11
C GLN A 36 4.87 11.81 5.35
N GLY A 37 5.90 11.13 5.86
CA GLY A 37 5.81 10.38 7.11
C GLY A 37 5.43 11.25 8.31
N VAL A 38 5.94 12.48 8.39
CA VAL A 38 5.58 13.45 9.43
C VAL A 38 4.11 13.86 9.33
N ILE A 39 3.63 14.22 8.13
CA ILE A 39 2.20 14.59 7.94
C ILE A 39 1.28 13.43 8.28
N GLN A 40 1.60 12.22 7.81
CA GLN A 40 0.82 11.01 8.10
C GLN A 40 0.84 10.67 9.60
N SER A 41 1.92 10.97 10.32
CA SER A 41 1.98 10.83 11.77
C SER A 41 1.06 11.81 12.49
N PHE A 42 0.94 13.05 12.01
CA PHE A 42 -0.03 14.01 12.55
C PHE A 42 -1.48 13.60 12.27
N LEU A 43 -1.78 13.13 11.05
CA LEU A 43 -3.09 12.57 10.72
C LEU A 43 -3.46 11.40 11.65
N PHE A 44 -2.52 10.47 11.83
CA PHE A 44 -2.67 9.35 12.75
C PHE A 44 -2.91 9.82 14.20
N SER A 45 -2.15 10.81 14.68
CA SER A 45 -2.29 11.34 16.04
C SER A 45 -3.68 11.92 16.27
N VAL A 46 -4.15 12.79 15.37
CA VAL A 46 -5.49 13.40 15.46
C VAL A 46 -6.56 12.32 15.43
N ASN A 47 -6.48 11.36 14.50
CA ASN A 47 -7.44 10.27 14.45
C ASN A 47 -7.43 9.39 15.70
N SER A 48 -6.24 9.07 16.22
CA SER A 48 -6.08 8.21 17.38
C SER A 48 -6.64 8.85 18.64
N GLU A 49 -6.43 10.15 18.82
CA GLU A 49 -6.96 10.91 19.95
C GLU A 49 -8.49 10.89 19.95
N PHE A 50 -9.13 11.29 18.85
CA PHE A 50 -10.59 11.30 18.73
C PHE A 50 -11.18 9.88 18.72
N ALA A 51 -10.53 8.90 18.10
CA ALA A 51 -10.97 7.51 18.15
C ALA A 51 -10.94 6.97 19.58
N THR A 52 -9.91 7.32 20.36
CA THR A 52 -9.79 6.91 21.77
C THR A 52 -10.84 7.60 22.63
N LEU A 53 -11.09 8.89 22.44
CA LEU A 53 -12.16 9.63 23.12
C LEU A 53 -13.51 8.96 22.90
N VAL A 54 -13.91 8.78 21.64
CA VAL A 54 -15.20 8.18 21.29
C VAL A 54 -15.27 6.73 21.78
N THR A 55 -14.19 5.96 21.67
CA THR A 55 -14.14 4.59 22.20
C THR A 55 -14.37 4.55 23.71
N ARG A 56 -13.78 5.47 24.48
CA ARG A 56 -14.00 5.56 25.93
C ARG A 56 -15.44 5.91 26.27
N ILE A 57 -16.06 6.83 25.53
CA ILE A 57 -17.48 7.20 25.73
C ILE A 57 -18.38 5.98 25.48
N VAL A 58 -18.22 5.33 24.33
CA VAL A 58 -19.04 4.17 23.93
C VAL A 58 -18.84 2.98 24.88
N GLN A 59 -17.61 2.73 25.34
CA GLN A 59 -17.32 1.68 26.33
C GLN A 59 -17.90 2.00 27.72
N THR A 60 -17.82 3.26 28.17
CA THR A 60 -18.37 3.68 29.46
C THR A 60 -19.89 3.63 29.47
N ALA A 61 -20.52 3.84 28.31
CA ALA A 61 -21.95 3.66 28.09
C ALA A 61 -22.40 2.18 28.03
N GLU A 62 -21.47 1.23 28.21
CA GLU A 62 -21.72 -0.23 28.14
C GLU A 62 -22.37 -0.66 26.81
N ILE A 63 -22.11 0.06 25.72
CA ILE A 63 -22.58 -0.36 24.39
C ILE A 63 -21.82 -1.63 23.98
N PRO A 64 -22.51 -2.73 23.65
CA PRO A 64 -21.85 -3.97 23.30
C PRO A 64 -20.93 -3.79 22.08
N LEU A 65 -19.67 -4.20 22.21
CA LEU A 65 -18.70 -4.16 21.09
C LEU A 65 -19.09 -5.04 19.90
N THR A 66 -20.08 -5.93 20.07
CA THR A 66 -20.68 -6.72 18.99
C THR A 66 -21.52 -5.89 18.04
N ASN A 67 -22.00 -4.73 18.49
CA ASN A 67 -22.93 -3.93 17.73
C ASN A 67 -22.20 -3.23 16.60
N ILE A 68 -22.68 -3.43 15.39
CA ILE A 68 -22.21 -2.73 14.20
C ILE A 68 -23.18 -1.61 13.85
N THR A 69 -22.65 -0.53 13.30
CA THR A 69 -23.47 0.57 12.82
C THR A 69 -23.54 0.57 11.31
N TYR A 70 -24.69 0.96 10.78
CA TYR A 70 -24.92 1.11 9.36
C TYR A 70 -25.75 2.36 9.11
N LEU A 71 -25.20 3.26 8.29
CA LEU A 71 -25.85 4.48 7.90
C LEU A 71 -26.50 4.28 6.52
N GLU A 72 -27.82 4.35 6.48
CA GLU A 72 -28.62 4.31 5.25
C GLU A 72 -29.12 5.70 4.90
N GLY A 73 -29.31 5.95 3.60
CA GLY A 73 -29.96 7.16 3.11
C GLY A 73 -29.09 8.01 2.19
N SER A 74 -29.71 9.07 1.68
CA SER A 74 -29.07 10.09 0.84
C SER A 74 -29.61 11.45 1.22
N SER A 75 -28.74 12.46 1.23
CA SER A 75 -29.05 13.91 1.29
C SER A 75 -30.34 14.27 2.06
N ASN A 76 -30.20 14.53 3.36
CA ASN A 76 -31.22 14.98 4.32
C ASN A 76 -32.14 13.90 4.92
N HIS A 77 -32.10 12.67 4.43
CA HIS A 77 -32.82 11.53 5.01
C HIS A 77 -31.86 10.41 5.40
N TRP A 78 -31.19 10.58 6.53
CA TRP A 78 -30.29 9.59 7.12
C TRP A 78 -31.03 8.72 8.12
N THR A 79 -30.83 7.42 8.02
CA THR A 79 -31.27 6.45 9.02
C THR A 79 -30.04 5.71 9.52
N LEU A 80 -29.66 5.97 10.77
CA LEU A 80 -28.61 5.21 11.43
C LEU A 80 -29.24 4.02 12.14
N ARG A 81 -28.73 2.84 11.82
CA ARG A 81 -29.13 1.57 12.42
C ARG A 81 -27.99 0.98 13.21
N MET A 82 -28.31 0.39 14.35
CA MET A 82 -27.39 -0.40 15.16
C MET A 82 -27.85 -1.85 15.13
N CYS A 83 -26.98 -2.75 14.71
CA CYS A 83 -27.29 -4.15 14.50
C CYS A 83 -26.41 -5.05 15.35
N ASN A 84 -26.99 -6.14 15.86
CA ASN A 84 -26.23 -7.19 16.57
C ASN A 84 -25.65 -8.25 15.62
N ASP A 85 -26.08 -8.22 14.35
CA ASP A 85 -25.63 -9.07 13.26
C ASP A 85 -25.70 -8.27 11.96
N ILE A 86 -25.10 -8.77 10.88
CA ILE A 86 -25.02 -8.06 9.61
C ILE A 86 -26.38 -8.12 8.90
N PRO A 87 -26.91 -7.00 8.39
CA PRO A 87 -28.22 -7.00 7.73
C PRO A 87 -28.18 -7.74 6.38
N HIS A 88 -28.84 -8.91 6.30
CA HIS A 88 -28.90 -9.75 5.08
C HIS A 88 -30.30 -10.12 4.63
N GLY A 89 -31.17 -9.14 4.39
CA GLY A 89 -32.48 -9.37 3.77
C GLY A 89 -33.41 -10.31 4.55
N GLN A 90 -33.11 -10.57 5.82
CA GLN A 90 -33.94 -11.39 6.70
C GLN A 90 -35.11 -10.56 7.21
N ALA A 91 -36.30 -11.16 7.28
CA ALA A 91 -37.55 -10.46 7.64
C ALA A 91 -37.53 -9.89 9.07
N LYS A 92 -36.74 -10.46 9.98
CA LYS A 92 -36.51 -9.94 11.32
C LYS A 92 -35.16 -9.22 11.34
N ASN A 93 -35.17 -7.93 10.99
CA ASN A 93 -33.95 -7.12 11.02
C ASN A 93 -33.33 -7.17 12.43
N PRO A 94 -32.09 -7.66 12.61
CA PRO A 94 -31.39 -7.64 13.91
C PRO A 94 -30.94 -6.23 14.29
N CYS A 95 -31.55 -5.22 13.69
CA CYS A 95 -31.15 -3.82 13.71
C CYS A 95 -32.26 -3.00 14.34
N MET A 96 -31.87 -2.12 15.26
CA MET A 96 -32.73 -1.05 15.77
C MET A 96 -32.33 0.27 15.13
N VAL A 97 -33.34 1.10 14.80
CA VAL A 97 -33.10 2.48 14.36
C VAL A 97 -32.71 3.29 15.59
N VAL A 98 -31.51 3.88 15.56
CA VAL A 98 -30.98 4.73 16.64
C VAL A 98 -31.11 6.21 16.31
N PHE A 99 -31.15 6.55 15.03
CA PHE A 99 -31.38 7.91 14.57
C PHE A 99 -32.05 7.90 13.19
N GLN A 100 -33.00 8.82 12.99
CA GLN A 100 -33.64 9.03 11.70
C GLN A 100 -33.88 10.54 11.51
N SER A 101 -33.35 11.12 10.43
CA SER A 101 -33.55 12.54 10.13
C SER A 101 -34.88 12.79 9.41
N GLY A 102 -35.47 13.95 9.67
CA GLY A 102 -36.72 14.39 9.02
C GLY A 102 -37.98 13.71 9.54
N VAL A 103 -37.92 13.02 10.68
CA VAL A 103 -39.09 12.55 11.41
C VAL A 103 -39.33 13.51 12.57
N ASP A 104 -40.28 14.43 12.40
CA ASP A 104 -40.69 15.41 13.42
C ASP A 104 -41.39 14.77 14.64
N ASP A 105 -41.53 13.44 14.64
CA ASP A 105 -42.36 12.65 15.54
C ASP A 105 -41.64 12.15 16.81
N VAL A 106 -40.47 12.70 17.14
CA VAL A 106 -39.89 12.47 18.48
C VAL A 106 -40.77 13.24 19.46
N GLN A 107 -41.75 12.55 20.06
CA GLN A 107 -42.49 13.07 21.20
C GLN A 107 -41.47 13.69 22.17
N PRO A 108 -41.54 15.00 22.42
CA PRO A 108 -40.60 15.66 23.32
C PRO A 108 -40.66 14.91 24.64
N THR A 109 -39.53 14.30 25.02
CA THR A 109 -39.42 13.70 26.34
C THR A 109 -39.64 14.86 27.33
N PRO A 110 -40.65 14.81 28.23
CA PRO A 110 -41.15 16.00 28.93
C PRO A 110 -40.17 16.69 29.89
N ASN A 111 -38.91 16.28 29.95
CA ASN A 111 -37.93 16.73 30.93
C ASN A 111 -36.61 17.22 30.32
N LEU A 112 -36.52 17.40 29.00
CA LEU A 112 -35.42 18.17 28.42
C LEU A 112 -35.72 19.65 28.68
N VAL A 113 -35.28 20.09 29.85
CA VAL A 113 -35.09 21.49 30.22
C VAL A 113 -34.61 22.22 28.97
N GLU A 114 -35.29 23.31 28.65
CA GLU A 114 -34.89 24.37 27.73
C GLU A 114 -33.52 24.87 28.23
N GLN A 115 -32.49 24.10 27.90
CA GLN A 115 -31.12 24.39 28.28
C GLN A 115 -30.74 25.48 27.28
N ASP A 116 -30.82 26.72 27.75
CA ASP A 116 -30.38 27.91 27.04
C ASP A 116 -29.16 27.56 26.18
N THR A 117 -29.17 28.03 24.94
CA THR A 117 -28.15 27.88 23.90
C THR A 117 -26.81 28.56 24.26
N VAL A 118 -26.36 28.38 25.50
CA VAL A 118 -25.14 28.89 26.11
C VAL A 118 -23.96 28.10 25.58
N GLU A 119 -23.17 28.75 24.71
CA GLU A 119 -21.71 28.59 24.54
C GLU A 119 -21.11 27.17 24.66
N SER A 120 -21.78 26.15 24.11
CA SER A 120 -21.28 24.77 24.08
C SER A 120 -20.00 24.60 23.23
N GLN A 121 -19.59 25.63 22.47
CA GLN A 121 -18.39 25.64 21.65
C GLN A 121 -17.07 25.70 22.45
N SER A 122 -17.07 26.13 23.72
CA SER A 122 -15.82 26.33 24.47
C SER A 122 -15.34 25.08 25.22
N ILE A 123 -16.22 24.13 25.54
CA ILE A 123 -15.90 23.01 26.47
C ILE A 123 -14.87 22.04 25.88
N PHE A 124 -14.89 21.83 24.57
CA PHE A 124 -14.05 20.83 23.90
C PHE A 124 -12.76 21.39 23.28
N GLN A 125 -12.51 22.70 23.39
CA GLN A 125 -11.26 23.29 22.89
C GLN A 125 -10.03 22.85 23.71
N ASP A 126 -10.22 22.42 24.96
CA ASP A 126 -9.13 22.04 25.85
C ASP A 126 -9.09 20.53 26.18
N LEU A 127 -9.28 19.70 25.14
CA LEU A 127 -9.15 18.24 25.23
C LEU A 127 -7.80 17.78 25.82
N SER A 128 -6.80 18.66 25.76
CA SER A 128 -5.46 18.46 26.31
C SER A 128 -5.44 18.23 27.83
N GLN A 129 -6.41 18.77 28.58
CA GLN A 129 -6.44 18.68 30.04
C GLN A 129 -7.10 17.39 30.56
N GLY A 130 -7.64 16.58 29.67
CA GLY A 130 -8.30 15.32 29.99
C GLY A 130 -9.70 15.50 30.60
N PHE A 131 -10.54 14.49 30.38
CA PHE A 131 -11.92 14.45 30.90
C PHE A 131 -12.13 13.20 31.74
N ALA A 132 -12.85 13.36 32.84
CA ALA A 132 -13.42 12.24 33.57
C ALA A 132 -14.74 11.86 32.88
N ILE A 133 -14.81 10.61 32.43
CA ILE A 133 -15.99 10.03 31.77
C ILE A 133 -16.59 9.06 32.79
N THR A 134 -17.76 9.41 33.35
CA THR A 134 -18.43 8.58 34.36
C THR A 134 -19.77 8.07 33.85
N PRO A 135 -20.09 6.78 34.05
CA PRO A 135 -21.39 6.24 33.67
C PRO A 135 -22.47 6.79 34.60
N ASN A 136 -23.57 7.26 34.03
CA ASN A 136 -24.78 7.59 34.80
C ASN A 136 -25.66 6.33 34.85
N ARG A 137 -25.93 5.82 36.06
CA ARG A 137 -26.73 4.61 36.27
C ARG A 137 -28.06 4.97 36.89
N ASN A 138 -29.13 4.33 36.42
CA ASN A 138 -30.43 4.41 37.10
C ASN A 138 -30.43 3.58 38.40
N SER A 139 -31.54 3.62 39.13
CA SER A 139 -31.74 2.86 40.37
C SER A 139 -31.63 1.34 40.19
N LEU A 140 -31.75 0.82 38.96
CA LEU A 140 -31.60 -0.60 38.62
C LEU A 140 -30.15 -0.98 38.26
N GLY A 141 -29.22 -0.02 38.26
CA GLY A 141 -27.82 -0.22 37.88
C GLY A 141 -27.55 -0.18 36.37
N ASN A 142 -28.57 0.00 35.53
CA ASN A 142 -28.41 0.13 34.08
C ASN A 142 -27.85 1.50 33.74
N VAL A 143 -26.91 1.55 32.79
CA VAL A 143 -26.32 2.81 32.31
C VAL A 143 -27.34 3.53 31.42
N THR A 144 -27.78 4.72 31.85
CA THR A 144 -28.73 5.59 31.11
C THR A 144 -28.02 6.62 30.24
N GLY A 145 -26.72 6.79 30.43
CA GLY A 145 -25.91 7.76 29.72
C GLY A 145 -24.54 7.92 30.34
N VAL A 146 -23.82 8.94 29.89
CA VAL A 146 -22.46 9.25 30.31
C VAL A 146 -22.37 10.73 30.61
N THR A 147 -21.77 11.08 31.74
CA THR A 147 -21.50 12.47 32.10
C THR A 147 -20.03 12.79 31.86
N PHE A 148 -19.76 13.89 31.17
CA PHE A 148 -18.43 14.48 31.09
C PHE A 148 -18.23 15.48 32.21
N GLN A 149 -17.14 15.31 32.93
CA GLN A 149 -16.67 16.31 33.87
C GLN A 149 -15.22 16.66 33.52
N PRO A 150 -14.90 17.93 33.27
CA PRO A 150 -13.50 18.32 33.11
C PRO A 150 -12.76 17.95 34.39
N VAL A 151 -11.57 17.37 34.24
CA VAL A 151 -10.74 17.02 35.38
C VAL A 151 -10.34 18.33 36.03
N ALA A 152 -10.88 18.62 37.22
CA ALA A 152 -10.60 19.86 37.92
C ALA A 152 -9.08 19.97 38.15
N VAL A 153 -8.43 20.85 37.40
CA VAL A 153 -7.04 21.19 37.65
C VAL A 153 -7.02 21.91 39.01
N PRO A 154 -6.18 21.51 39.98
CA PRO A 154 -6.16 22.07 41.34
C PRO A 154 -5.71 23.54 41.43
N SER A 155 -5.80 24.31 40.35
CA SER A 155 -5.52 25.74 40.31
C SER A 155 -6.64 26.50 41.02
N ALA A 156 -6.41 26.79 42.30
CA ALA A 156 -7.33 27.36 43.29
C ALA A 156 -7.90 28.77 42.99
N LEU A 157 -7.83 29.29 41.75
CA LEU A 157 -8.07 30.70 41.46
C LEU A 157 -9.14 31.02 40.42
N GLN A 158 -9.78 30.05 39.76
CA GLN A 158 -10.92 30.32 38.86
C GLN A 158 -11.83 29.08 38.74
N ALA A 159 -12.61 28.81 39.78
CA ALA A 159 -13.70 27.84 39.73
C ALA A 159 -14.93 28.49 39.06
N THR A 160 -14.82 28.85 37.78
CA THR A 160 -16.03 28.95 36.95
C THR A 160 -16.61 27.55 36.86
N ALA A 161 -17.84 27.36 37.33
CA ALA A 161 -18.51 26.07 37.38
C ALA A 161 -18.55 25.45 35.99
N ALA A 162 -17.58 24.60 35.68
CA ALA A 162 -17.52 23.95 34.39
C ALA A 162 -18.74 23.05 34.26
N SER A 163 -19.58 23.33 33.27
CA SER A 163 -20.83 22.64 33.06
C SER A 163 -20.56 21.19 32.69
N SER A 164 -21.07 20.27 33.51
CA SER A 164 -21.05 18.85 33.17
C SER A 164 -21.99 18.62 32.00
N VAL A 165 -21.51 17.97 30.94
CA VAL A 165 -22.33 17.61 29.78
C VAL A 165 -22.82 16.18 29.95
N PHE A 166 -24.14 15.97 29.94
CA PHE A 166 -24.74 14.64 30.02
C PHE A 166 -25.14 14.14 28.63
N LEU A 167 -24.57 13.01 28.20
CA LEU A 167 -24.99 12.30 27.00
C LEU A 167 -25.95 11.18 27.36
N ASN A 168 -27.17 11.22 26.81
CA ASN A 168 -28.13 10.13 26.97
C ASN A 168 -27.69 8.84 26.24
N GLN A 169 -28.33 7.72 26.57
CA GLN A 169 -28.04 6.42 25.97
C GLN A 169 -28.15 6.43 24.43
N GLN A 170 -29.16 7.09 23.88
CA GLN A 170 -29.35 7.18 22.42
C GLN A 170 -28.18 7.90 21.73
N CYS A 171 -27.69 9.00 22.31
CA CYS A 171 -26.52 9.71 21.81
C CYS A 171 -25.27 8.82 21.84
N THR A 172 -25.04 8.11 22.95
CA THR A 172 -23.88 7.18 23.03
C THR A 172 -23.96 6.04 22.03
N GLN A 173 -25.17 5.60 21.65
CA GLN A 173 -25.36 4.64 20.57
C GLN A 173 -25.07 5.24 19.19
N ILE A 174 -25.46 6.48 18.93
CA ILE A 174 -25.12 7.21 17.69
C ILE A 174 -23.60 7.32 17.55
N LEU A 175 -22.88 7.56 18.65
CA LEU A 175 -21.41 7.69 18.67
C LEU A 175 -20.66 6.42 18.30
N ALA A 176 -21.30 5.24 18.27
CA ALA A 176 -20.69 4.02 17.75
C ALA A 176 -20.35 4.13 16.24
N TYR A 177 -21.07 4.95 15.48
CA TYR A 177 -20.76 5.17 14.05
C TYR A 177 -19.49 6.00 13.84
N PRO A 178 -19.36 7.20 14.44
CA PRO A 178 -18.09 7.92 14.46
C PRO A 178 -16.92 7.08 14.96
N GLN A 179 -17.13 6.26 15.99
CA GLN A 179 -16.09 5.35 16.49
C GLN A 179 -15.56 4.42 15.39
N GLN A 180 -16.47 3.77 14.65
CA GLN A 180 -16.12 2.86 13.57
C GLN A 180 -15.39 3.57 12.44
N VAL A 181 -15.87 4.76 12.04
CA VAL A 181 -15.24 5.57 11.00
C VAL A 181 -13.83 6.01 11.40
N LEU A 182 -13.67 6.55 12.62
CA LEU A 182 -12.37 7.03 13.13
C LEU A 182 -11.36 5.87 13.27
N GLN A 183 -11.79 4.71 13.78
CA GLN A 183 -10.92 3.53 13.83
C GLN A 183 -10.48 3.05 12.44
N ASN A 184 -11.35 3.16 11.43
CA ASN A 184 -10.97 2.86 10.06
C ASN A 184 -9.96 3.88 9.51
N SER A 185 -10.12 5.17 9.82
CA SER A 185 -9.15 6.19 9.44
C SER A 185 -7.79 5.99 10.12
N VAL A 186 -7.73 5.55 11.38
CA VAL A 186 -6.47 5.14 12.05
C VAL A 186 -5.76 4.01 11.28
N ARG A 187 -6.51 2.98 10.85
CA ARG A 187 -5.94 1.84 10.08
C ARG A 187 -5.39 2.27 8.73
N GLU A 188 -6.07 3.22 8.08
CA GLU A 188 -5.65 3.81 6.82
C GLU A 188 -4.35 4.60 6.96
N ASP A 189 -4.25 5.49 7.95
CA ASP A 189 -3.04 6.31 8.17
C ASP A 189 -1.82 5.42 8.48
N ILE A 190 -1.99 4.35 9.27
CA ILE A 190 -0.94 3.34 9.51
C ILE A 190 -0.47 2.72 8.18
N THR A 191 -1.41 2.39 7.29
CA THR A 191 -1.09 1.78 5.99
C THR A 191 -0.31 2.74 5.11
N PHE A 192 -0.65 4.04 5.11
CA PHE A 192 0.11 5.08 4.42
C PHE A 192 1.51 5.28 5.00
N LEU A 193 1.68 5.20 6.32
CA LEU A 193 2.99 5.27 6.95
C LEU A 193 3.90 4.12 6.48
N PHE A 194 3.39 2.88 6.47
CA PHE A 194 4.13 1.73 5.94
C PHE A 194 4.39 1.85 4.44
N LEU A 195 3.45 2.41 3.68
CA LEU A 195 3.61 2.65 2.25
C LEU A 195 4.79 3.58 1.95
N GLN A 196 5.02 4.62 2.76
CA GLN A 196 6.17 5.51 2.59
C GLN A 196 7.50 4.78 2.82
N ILE A 197 7.59 3.97 3.88
CA ILE A 197 8.80 3.18 4.17
C ILE A 197 9.07 2.20 3.03
N TRP A 198 8.04 1.50 2.56
CA TRP A 198 8.15 0.58 1.43
C TRP A 198 8.58 1.30 0.15
N LEU A 199 8.00 2.46 -0.16
CA LEU A 199 8.31 3.24 -1.35
C LEU A 199 9.75 3.78 -1.33
N LEU A 200 10.27 4.16 -0.16
CA LEU A 200 11.70 4.48 0.02
C LEU A 200 12.58 3.25 -0.26
N GLY A 201 12.17 2.08 0.24
CA GLY A 201 12.85 0.80 -0.03
C GLY A 201 12.92 0.47 -1.52
N VAL A 202 11.78 0.54 -2.21
CA VAL A 202 11.68 0.31 -3.67
C VAL A 202 12.52 1.33 -4.44
N SER A 203 12.47 2.60 -4.07
CA SER A 203 13.26 3.66 -4.71
C SER A 203 14.76 3.47 -4.51
N THR A 204 15.18 3.07 -3.31
CA THR A 204 16.59 2.76 -3.01
C THR A 204 17.06 1.55 -3.80
N PHE A 205 16.24 0.49 -3.86
CA PHE A 205 16.57 -0.71 -4.66
C PHE A 205 16.61 -0.40 -6.16
N ALA A 206 15.72 0.47 -6.65
CA ALA A 206 15.72 0.94 -8.02
C ALA A 206 17.05 1.56 -8.42
N LEU A 207 17.62 2.41 -7.56
CA LEU A 207 18.92 3.03 -7.79
C LEU A 207 20.07 2.05 -7.63
N ALA A 208 20.03 1.23 -6.57
CA ALA A 208 21.10 0.27 -6.26
C ALA A 208 21.29 -0.80 -7.34
N GLN A 209 20.24 -1.09 -8.12
CA GLN A 209 20.27 -2.09 -9.19
C GLN A 209 20.11 -1.47 -10.58
N SER A 210 20.06 -0.13 -10.70
CA SER A 210 19.69 0.58 -11.93
C SER A 210 18.44 -0.02 -12.60
N SER A 211 17.42 -0.33 -11.78
CA SER A 211 16.30 -1.19 -12.15
C SER A 211 15.09 -0.38 -12.61
N VAL A 212 14.84 -0.40 -13.93
CA VAL A 212 13.68 0.23 -14.57
C VAL A 212 12.33 -0.20 -13.96
N PRO A 213 12.05 -1.50 -13.69
CA PRO A 213 10.78 -1.91 -13.10
C PRO A 213 10.47 -1.25 -11.76
N HIS A 214 11.46 -1.10 -10.88
CA HIS A 214 11.27 -0.49 -9.57
C HIS A 214 11.01 1.02 -9.67
N ILE A 215 11.61 1.71 -10.65
CA ILE A 215 11.27 3.11 -10.95
C ILE A 215 9.82 3.22 -11.40
N LEU A 216 9.36 2.35 -12.31
CA LEU A 216 7.97 2.33 -12.77
C LEU A 216 7.00 2.03 -11.64
N THR A 217 7.31 1.07 -10.76
CA THR A 217 6.53 0.79 -9.56
C THR A 217 6.45 2.00 -8.64
N ALA A 218 7.58 2.67 -8.37
CA ALA A 218 7.61 3.85 -7.52
C ALA A 218 6.74 4.98 -8.10
N LEU A 219 6.85 5.24 -9.41
CA LEU A 219 6.04 6.25 -10.09
C LEU A 219 4.55 5.90 -10.09
N GLY A 220 4.20 4.65 -10.37
CA GLY A 220 2.81 4.16 -10.33
C GLY A 220 2.21 4.26 -8.93
N THR A 221 3.01 3.96 -7.89
CA THR A 221 2.59 4.12 -6.49
C THR A 221 2.34 5.59 -6.16
N ARG A 222 3.22 6.51 -6.57
CA ARG A 222 3.02 7.95 -6.37
C ARG A 222 1.71 8.42 -7.02
N PHE A 223 1.42 7.95 -8.23
CA PHE A 223 0.16 8.27 -8.90
C PHE A 223 -1.06 7.78 -8.12
N LEU A 224 -1.03 6.56 -7.58
CA LEU A 224 -2.12 6.01 -6.77
C LEU A 224 -2.30 6.77 -5.45
N ILE A 225 -1.20 7.12 -4.76
CA ILE A 225 -1.24 7.93 -3.54
C ILE A 225 -1.87 9.28 -3.81
N THR A 226 -1.38 10.02 -4.82
CA THR A 226 -1.92 11.34 -5.17
C THR A 226 -3.40 11.26 -5.53
N SER A 227 -3.82 10.22 -6.26
CA SER A 227 -5.22 9.99 -6.61
C SER A 227 -6.08 9.74 -5.38
N TRP A 228 -5.57 8.98 -4.41
CA TRP A 228 -6.26 8.72 -3.15
C TRP A 228 -6.35 9.98 -2.28
N SER A 229 -5.26 10.71 -2.07
CA SER A 229 -5.26 11.96 -1.30
C SER A 229 -6.22 12.99 -1.90
N ALA A 230 -6.32 13.06 -3.24
CA ALA A 230 -7.31 13.91 -3.90
C ALA A 230 -8.75 13.51 -3.59
N TYR A 231 -9.06 12.20 -3.64
CA TYR A 231 -10.37 11.68 -3.26
C TYR A 231 -10.73 12.00 -1.80
N ILE A 232 -9.77 11.88 -0.88
CA ILE A 232 -9.97 12.23 0.54
C ILE A 232 -10.42 13.68 0.69
N VAL A 233 -9.63 14.61 0.15
CA VAL A 233 -9.83 16.06 0.32
C VAL A 233 -11.12 16.52 -0.35
N ILE A 234 -11.36 16.08 -1.59
CA ILE A 234 -12.47 16.60 -2.41
C ILE A 234 -13.82 16.09 -1.88
N TYR A 235 -13.90 14.78 -1.62
CA TYR A 235 -15.19 14.13 -1.37
C TYR A 235 -15.32 13.63 0.07
N ARG A 236 -14.37 12.82 0.54
CA ARG A 236 -14.57 12.02 1.76
C ARG A 236 -14.63 12.87 3.02
N THR A 237 -13.65 13.75 3.25
CA THR A 237 -13.56 14.52 4.50
C THR A 237 -14.76 15.48 4.64
N ASN A 238 -15.16 16.11 3.54
CA ASN A 238 -16.35 16.98 3.52
C ASN A 238 -17.65 16.20 3.79
N ASN A 239 -17.81 15.02 3.17
CA ASN A 239 -18.99 14.19 3.38
C ASN A 239 -19.06 13.64 4.82
N GLN A 240 -17.92 13.29 5.42
CA GLN A 240 -17.86 12.85 6.81
C GLN A 240 -18.19 14.00 7.78
N ALA A 241 -17.65 15.20 7.53
CA ALA A 241 -17.94 16.38 8.34
C ALA A 241 -19.44 16.71 8.34
N SER A 242 -20.08 16.75 7.17
CA SER A 242 -21.52 17.02 7.07
C SER A 242 -22.35 15.91 7.71
N THR A 243 -21.97 14.65 7.53
CA THR A 243 -22.66 13.50 8.15
C THR A 243 -22.58 13.58 9.68
N PHE A 244 -21.40 13.84 10.24
CA PHE A 244 -21.22 13.92 11.69
C PHE A 244 -21.96 15.14 12.26
N GLN A 245 -21.91 16.27 11.56
CA GLN A 245 -22.67 17.44 11.95
C GLN A 245 -24.18 17.13 11.98
N GLN A 246 -24.73 16.42 11.00
CA GLN A 246 -26.16 16.11 10.93
C GLN A 246 -26.63 15.08 11.95
N ILE A 247 -25.81 14.07 12.29
CA ILE A 247 -26.23 13.00 13.21
C ILE A 247 -25.85 13.28 14.68
N VAL A 248 -24.79 14.06 14.92
CA VAL A 248 -24.24 14.31 16.27
C VAL A 248 -24.48 15.74 16.74
N SER A 249 -24.18 16.73 15.92
CA SER A 249 -24.05 18.13 16.37
C SER A 249 -25.25 19.01 16.05
N ALA A 250 -26.11 18.61 15.11
CA ALA A 250 -27.25 19.42 14.70
C ALA A 250 -28.24 19.60 15.87
N PRO A 251 -28.83 20.79 16.04
CA PRO A 251 -29.90 21.01 17.01
C PRO A 251 -31.05 20.04 16.78
N GLY A 252 -31.65 19.53 17.87
CA GLY A 252 -32.74 18.56 17.81
C GLY A 252 -32.30 17.10 17.61
N THR A 253 -31.00 16.84 17.41
CA THR A 253 -30.48 15.47 17.51
C THR A 253 -30.43 15.01 18.97
N PRO A 254 -30.50 13.70 19.27
CA PRO A 254 -30.39 13.20 20.64
C PRO A 254 -29.10 13.56 21.37
N CYS A 255 -28.04 13.91 20.63
CA CYS A 255 -26.78 14.41 21.16
C CYS A 255 -26.80 15.93 21.34
N GLY A 256 -27.14 16.70 20.30
CA GLY A 256 -27.21 18.16 20.36
C GLY A 256 -25.91 18.85 20.77
N VAL A 257 -24.76 18.18 20.65
CA VAL A 257 -23.46 18.67 21.12
C VAL A 257 -22.39 18.58 20.03
N GLU A 258 -21.54 19.60 19.98
CA GLU A 258 -20.40 19.64 19.06
C GLU A 258 -19.20 18.88 19.67
N LEU A 259 -19.14 17.57 19.43
CA LEU A 259 -18.06 16.69 19.91
C LEU A 259 -16.77 16.77 19.08
N PHE A 260 -16.83 17.33 17.88
CA PHE A 260 -15.71 17.35 16.90
C PHE A 260 -15.36 18.76 16.39
N PRO A 261 -15.28 19.80 17.25
CA PRO A 261 -15.17 21.18 16.77
C PRO A 261 -13.88 21.45 15.99
N THR A 262 -12.76 20.88 16.43
CA THR A 262 -11.44 21.10 15.83
C THR A 262 -10.99 19.96 14.92
N TYR A 263 -11.57 18.77 15.07
CA TYR A 263 -11.14 17.54 14.39
C TYR A 263 -11.15 17.70 12.87
N PHE A 264 -12.27 18.10 12.27
CA PHE A 264 -12.40 18.19 10.82
C PHE A 264 -11.55 19.30 10.22
N GLY A 265 -11.42 20.45 10.92
CA GLY A 265 -10.57 21.55 10.49
C GLY A 265 -9.09 21.15 10.48
N LEU A 266 -8.61 20.53 11.56
CA LEU A 266 -7.22 20.04 11.65
C LEU A 266 -6.95 18.92 10.65
N ARG A 267 -7.85 17.93 10.55
CA ARG A 267 -7.69 16.83 9.60
C ARG A 267 -7.69 17.32 8.16
N GLN A 268 -8.61 18.20 7.78
CA GLN A 268 -8.65 18.77 6.44
C GLN A 268 -7.37 19.57 6.11
N ALA A 269 -6.83 20.34 7.06
CA ALA A 269 -5.58 21.06 6.87
C ALA A 269 -4.40 20.10 6.58
N TYR A 270 -4.30 19.00 7.33
CA TYR A 270 -3.27 17.99 7.08
C TYR A 270 -3.49 17.20 5.79
N ASP A 271 -4.74 16.84 5.45
CA ASP A 271 -5.08 16.17 4.19
C ASP A 271 -4.71 17.06 2.97
N ILE A 272 -4.97 18.38 3.05
CA ILE A 272 -4.55 19.34 2.00
C ILE A 272 -3.02 19.38 1.89
N ALA A 273 -2.30 19.42 3.02
CA ALA A 273 -0.85 19.42 3.00
C ALA A 273 -0.28 18.13 2.40
N ASP A 274 -0.86 16.96 2.72
CA ASP A 274 -0.48 15.67 2.12
C ASP A 274 -0.74 15.64 0.61
N LEU A 275 -1.88 16.19 0.15
CA LEU A 275 -2.19 16.29 -1.27
C LEU A 275 -1.19 17.17 -2.02
N VAL A 276 -0.85 18.35 -1.47
CA VAL A 276 0.15 19.25 -2.08
C VAL A 276 1.52 18.57 -2.17
N LEU A 277 1.96 17.92 -1.08
CA LEU A 277 3.21 17.16 -1.09
C LEU A 277 3.16 16.03 -2.14
N SER A 278 2.08 15.27 -2.21
CA SER A 278 1.93 14.15 -3.15
C SER A 278 1.89 14.61 -4.61
N CYS A 279 1.23 15.74 -4.91
CA CYS A 279 1.24 16.35 -6.25
C CYS A 279 2.63 16.83 -6.65
N SER A 280 3.31 17.58 -5.77
CA SER A 280 4.68 18.06 -6.03
C SER A 280 5.64 16.88 -6.26
N ALA A 281 5.46 15.81 -5.50
CA ALA A 281 6.29 14.65 -5.60
C ALA A 281 6.03 13.80 -6.82
N LEU A 282 4.78 13.65 -7.25
CA LEU A 282 4.45 12.99 -8.50
C LEU A 282 5.08 13.73 -9.68
N MET A 283 5.01 15.06 -9.69
CA MET A 283 5.62 15.88 -10.74
C MET A 283 7.15 15.73 -10.77
N LEU A 284 7.82 15.93 -9.63
CA LEU A 284 9.28 15.84 -9.54
C LEU A 284 9.78 14.42 -9.80
N SER A 285 9.14 13.40 -9.22
CA SER A 285 9.49 12.00 -9.46
C SER A 285 9.24 11.60 -10.91
N GLY A 286 8.18 12.11 -11.56
CA GLY A 286 7.91 11.90 -12.98
C GLY A 286 9.04 12.45 -13.85
N LEU A 287 9.48 13.68 -13.60
CA LEU A 287 10.58 14.32 -14.34
C LEU A 287 11.91 13.58 -14.15
N LEU A 288 12.26 13.24 -12.91
CA LEU A 288 13.50 12.52 -12.61
C LEU A 288 13.45 11.08 -13.15
N SER A 289 12.32 10.38 -13.00
CA SER A 289 12.12 9.03 -13.54
C SER A 289 12.22 9.03 -15.05
N TRP A 290 11.64 10.01 -15.74
CA TRP A 290 11.77 10.14 -17.19
C TRP A 290 13.23 10.26 -17.65
N ASN A 291 14.02 11.08 -16.95
CA ASN A 291 15.45 11.23 -17.25
C ASN A 291 16.23 9.94 -16.94
N LEU A 292 15.97 9.29 -15.80
CA LEU A 292 16.60 8.02 -15.45
C LEU A 292 16.24 6.90 -16.43
N LEU A 293 14.98 6.82 -16.85
CA LEU A 293 14.51 5.84 -17.85
C LEU A 293 15.22 6.05 -19.19
N LYS A 294 15.43 7.29 -19.64
CA LYS A 294 16.21 7.58 -20.85
C LYS A 294 17.65 7.08 -20.73
N VAL A 295 18.31 7.39 -19.61
CA VAL A 295 19.70 6.99 -19.34
C VAL A 295 19.81 5.47 -19.26
N TYR A 296 18.98 4.82 -18.46
CA TYR A 296 19.00 3.36 -18.27
C TYR A 296 18.66 2.61 -19.55
N ASN A 297 17.66 3.06 -20.32
CA ASN A 297 17.37 2.47 -21.63
C ASN A 297 18.55 2.61 -22.59
N ALA A 298 19.21 3.78 -22.62
CA ALA A 298 20.38 3.97 -23.47
C ALA A 298 21.54 3.03 -23.07
N HIS A 299 21.79 2.81 -21.78
CA HIS A 299 22.82 1.89 -21.31
C HIS A 299 22.48 0.42 -21.60
N SER A 300 21.22 0.00 -21.39
CA SER A 300 20.80 -1.39 -21.63
C SER A 300 20.93 -1.77 -23.11
N PHE A 301 20.57 -0.88 -24.05
CA PHE A 301 20.60 -1.22 -25.49
C PHE A 301 21.97 -1.03 -26.15
N LYS A 302 22.78 -0.07 -25.71
CA LYS A 302 24.11 0.17 -26.32
C LYS A 302 25.12 -0.93 -26.04
N ARG A 303 24.98 -1.70 -24.95
CA ARG A 303 25.98 -2.70 -24.55
C ARG A 303 25.94 -3.99 -25.37
N VAL A 304 24.77 -4.41 -25.85
CA VAL A 304 24.59 -5.78 -26.36
C VAL A 304 23.97 -5.84 -27.76
N GLY A 305 23.52 -4.72 -28.35
CA GLY A 305 23.05 -4.70 -29.74
C GLY A 305 21.92 -5.71 -30.02
N ALA A 306 20.98 -5.85 -29.08
CA ALA A 306 19.96 -6.91 -29.11
C ALA A 306 19.04 -6.81 -30.34
N PRO A 307 18.62 -7.94 -30.93
CA PRO A 307 17.62 -7.93 -32.00
C PRO A 307 16.26 -7.44 -31.48
N ALA A 308 15.48 -6.78 -32.34
CA ALA A 308 14.25 -6.07 -31.96
C ALA A 308 13.19 -6.94 -31.25
N HIS A 309 13.16 -8.26 -31.52
CA HIS A 309 12.23 -9.17 -30.86
C HIS A 309 12.58 -9.41 -29.38
N VAL A 310 13.87 -9.52 -29.03
CA VAL A 310 14.34 -9.65 -27.64
C VAL A 310 14.03 -8.38 -26.85
N ILE A 311 14.19 -7.21 -27.48
CA ILE A 311 13.84 -5.91 -26.87
C ILE A 311 12.36 -5.86 -26.49
N ARG A 312 11.46 -6.38 -27.34
CA ARG A 312 10.03 -6.43 -27.05
C ARG A 312 9.74 -7.36 -25.87
N LEU A 313 10.37 -8.52 -25.82
CA LEU A 313 10.20 -9.48 -24.72
C LEU A 313 10.72 -8.93 -23.39
N TYR A 314 11.86 -8.23 -23.43
CA TYR A 314 12.43 -7.53 -22.27
C TYR A 314 11.46 -6.49 -21.69
N LYS A 315 10.72 -5.75 -22.52
CA LYS A 315 9.68 -4.81 -22.05
C LYS A 315 8.55 -5.51 -21.29
N TYR A 316 8.10 -6.68 -21.76
CA TYR A 316 7.11 -7.47 -21.02
C TYR A 316 7.65 -8.00 -19.70
N PHE A 317 8.91 -8.47 -19.67
CA PHE A 317 9.58 -8.86 -18.43
C PHE A 317 9.62 -7.71 -17.42
N MET A 318 10.00 -6.50 -17.87
CA MET A 318 10.01 -5.33 -17.00
C MET A 318 8.62 -4.99 -16.47
N ALA A 319 7.58 -5.10 -17.31
CA ALA A 319 6.19 -4.89 -16.89
C ALA A 319 5.74 -5.91 -15.86
N VAL A 320 6.05 -7.20 -16.04
CA VAL A 320 5.78 -8.26 -15.05
C VAL A 320 6.42 -7.90 -13.71
N GLN A 321 7.70 -7.52 -13.71
CA GLN A 321 8.39 -7.15 -12.47
C GLN A 321 7.75 -5.94 -11.79
N ALA A 322 7.37 -4.90 -12.55
CA ALA A 322 6.75 -3.71 -11.98
C ALA A 322 5.39 -4.01 -11.35
N VAL A 323 4.55 -4.81 -12.03
CA VAL A 323 3.25 -5.28 -11.53
C VAL A 323 3.44 -6.13 -10.28
N LEU A 324 4.36 -7.11 -10.31
CA LEU A 324 4.62 -7.98 -9.16
C LEU A 324 5.01 -7.18 -7.93
N GLN A 325 5.93 -6.22 -8.05
CA GLN A 325 6.35 -5.40 -6.90
C GLN A 325 5.18 -4.61 -6.30
N LEU A 326 4.35 -3.98 -7.15
CA LEU A 326 3.16 -3.27 -6.68
C LEU A 326 2.14 -4.22 -6.03
N GLU A 327 1.97 -5.40 -6.61
CA GLU A 327 1.05 -6.43 -6.13
C GLU A 327 1.41 -6.93 -4.74
N VAL A 328 2.71 -7.11 -4.43
CA VAL A 328 3.16 -7.50 -3.08
C VAL A 328 2.61 -6.55 -2.03
N PHE A 329 2.81 -5.25 -2.23
CA PHE A 329 2.36 -4.25 -1.27
C PHE A 329 0.85 -4.24 -1.17
N VAL A 330 0.14 -4.17 -2.30
CA VAL A 330 -1.32 -4.06 -2.32
C VAL A 330 -1.99 -5.29 -1.71
N LEU A 331 -1.50 -6.50 -2.02
CA LEU A 331 -2.05 -7.75 -1.48
C LEU A 331 -1.76 -7.89 0.02
N VAL A 332 -0.53 -7.58 0.47
CA VAL A 332 -0.16 -7.65 1.91
C VAL A 332 -0.86 -6.56 2.73
N ALA A 333 -1.01 -5.35 2.19
CA ALA A 333 -1.79 -4.29 2.85
C ALA A 333 -3.28 -4.65 2.92
N GLY A 334 -3.88 -5.10 1.81
CA GLY A 334 -5.29 -5.51 1.76
C GLY A 334 -5.62 -6.66 2.72
N THR A 335 -4.75 -7.68 2.78
CA THR A 335 -4.86 -8.76 3.76
C THR A 335 -4.75 -8.25 5.20
N SER A 336 -3.77 -7.38 5.48
CA SER A 336 -3.55 -6.84 6.82
C SER A 336 -4.71 -5.96 7.30
N LEU A 337 -5.27 -5.13 6.41
CA LEU A 337 -6.47 -4.34 6.67
C LEU A 337 -7.66 -5.23 7.02
N TRP A 338 -7.83 -6.33 6.27
CA TRP A 338 -8.90 -7.29 6.55
C TRP A 338 -8.71 -8.01 7.89
N VAL A 339 -7.48 -8.43 8.23
CA VAL A 339 -7.19 -8.98 9.57
C VAL A 339 -7.52 -7.97 10.64
N ALA A 340 -7.10 -6.71 10.49
CA ALA A 340 -7.34 -5.67 11.47
C ALA A 340 -8.84 -5.43 11.70
N VAL A 341 -9.66 -5.52 10.65
CA VAL A 341 -11.12 -5.47 10.77
C VAL A 341 -11.65 -6.71 11.49
N LEU A 342 -11.22 -7.90 11.09
CA LEU A 342 -11.65 -9.16 11.70
C LEU A 342 -11.30 -9.25 13.18
N THR A 343 -10.15 -8.75 13.62
CA THR A 343 -9.70 -8.85 15.01
C THR A 343 -10.08 -7.65 15.86
N GLY A 344 -10.16 -6.46 15.27
CA GLY A 344 -10.35 -5.20 15.98
C GLY A 344 -11.80 -4.72 16.08
N THR A 345 -12.76 -5.44 15.51
CA THR A 345 -14.18 -5.05 15.51
C THR A 345 -15.08 -6.16 16.06
N GLY A 346 -16.34 -5.83 16.33
CA GLY A 346 -17.38 -6.78 16.73
C GLY A 346 -17.61 -7.93 15.77
N ILE A 347 -17.14 -7.79 14.53
CA ILE A 347 -17.21 -8.81 13.47
C ILE A 347 -16.55 -10.13 13.90
N SER A 348 -15.50 -10.08 14.72
CA SER A 348 -14.85 -11.29 15.27
C SER A 348 -15.82 -12.24 15.96
N LYS A 349 -16.83 -11.69 16.64
CA LYS A 349 -17.82 -12.43 17.43
C LYS A 349 -19.01 -12.91 16.60
N ILE A 350 -19.30 -12.20 15.51
CA ILE A 350 -20.41 -12.52 14.59
C ILE A 350 -19.97 -13.59 13.57
N SER A 351 -18.68 -13.60 13.19
CA SER A 351 -18.21 -14.47 12.13
C SER A 351 -17.94 -15.90 12.60
N ALA A 352 -18.76 -16.85 12.14
CA ALA A 352 -18.63 -18.28 12.41
C ALA A 352 -17.31 -18.91 11.91
N HIS A 353 -16.65 -18.28 10.92
CA HIS A 353 -15.48 -18.84 10.23
C HIS A 353 -14.19 -18.02 10.43
N THR A 354 -14.08 -17.27 11.53
CA THR A 354 -12.90 -16.43 11.84
C THR A 354 -11.58 -17.19 11.76
N THR A 355 -11.53 -18.44 12.23
CA THR A 355 -10.32 -19.27 12.18
C THR A 355 -9.87 -19.57 10.76
N ILE A 356 -10.80 -19.85 9.85
CA ILE A 356 -10.51 -20.12 8.44
C ILE A 356 -9.95 -18.86 7.77
N TYR A 357 -10.55 -17.69 8.03
CA TYR A 357 -10.04 -16.44 7.47
C TYR A 357 -8.62 -16.13 7.96
N LYS A 358 -8.34 -16.31 9.26
CA LYS A 358 -6.98 -16.14 9.80
C LYS A 358 -5.98 -17.09 9.13
N ALA A 359 -6.34 -18.37 8.99
CA ALA A 359 -5.48 -19.36 8.33
C ALA A 359 -5.20 -19.01 6.86
N LEU A 360 -6.22 -18.61 6.11
CA LEU A 360 -6.07 -18.19 4.71
C LEU A 360 -5.16 -16.97 4.59
N ILE A 361 -5.31 -15.97 5.45
CA ILE A 361 -4.48 -14.75 5.39
C ILE A 361 -3.02 -15.05 5.72
N ILE A 362 -2.76 -15.86 6.75
CA ILE A 362 -1.40 -16.31 7.09
C ILE A 362 -0.80 -17.08 5.91
N ALA A 363 -1.57 -18.02 5.33
CA ALA A 363 -1.14 -18.81 4.18
C ALA A 363 -0.83 -17.91 2.97
N THR A 364 -1.68 -16.93 2.65
CA THR A 364 -1.42 -15.96 1.56
C THR A 364 -0.16 -15.16 1.83
N THR A 365 0.03 -14.63 3.04
CA THR A 365 1.21 -13.83 3.40
C THR A 365 2.50 -14.63 3.25
N VAL A 366 2.50 -15.90 3.67
CA VAL A 366 3.65 -16.80 3.52
C VAL A 366 3.87 -17.20 2.05
N LEU A 367 2.82 -17.52 1.30
CA LEU A 367 2.90 -17.96 -0.09
C LEU A 367 3.27 -16.84 -1.07
N VAL A 368 3.00 -15.58 -0.72
CA VAL A 368 3.38 -14.42 -1.55
C VAL A 368 4.88 -14.38 -1.80
N LEU A 369 5.72 -14.68 -0.79
CA LEU A 369 7.18 -14.62 -0.95
C LEU A 369 7.72 -15.66 -1.96
N PRO A 370 7.42 -16.97 -1.84
CA PRO A 370 7.76 -17.95 -2.87
C PRO A 370 7.18 -17.60 -4.23
N TRP A 371 5.95 -17.07 -4.28
CA TRP A 371 5.28 -16.74 -5.53
C TRP A 371 6.01 -15.64 -6.30
N ILE A 372 6.43 -14.56 -5.64
CA ILE A 372 7.26 -13.51 -6.25
C ILE A 372 8.58 -14.09 -6.75
N ALA A 373 9.24 -14.91 -5.92
CA ALA A 373 10.50 -15.52 -6.30
C ALA A 373 10.35 -16.40 -7.55
N LEU A 374 9.28 -17.20 -7.63
CA LEU A 374 8.96 -18.02 -8.80
C LEU A 374 8.69 -17.17 -10.04
N GLY A 375 7.97 -16.05 -9.90
CA GLY A 375 7.75 -15.11 -11.01
C GLY A 375 9.06 -14.48 -11.50
N TRP A 376 9.92 -14.07 -10.58
CA TRP A 376 11.23 -13.48 -10.91
C TRP A 376 12.19 -14.47 -11.56
N TYR A 377 12.43 -15.63 -10.93
CA TYR A 377 13.32 -16.65 -11.48
C TYR A 377 12.75 -17.31 -12.73
N GLY A 378 11.44 -17.54 -12.78
CA GLY A 378 10.75 -18.17 -13.89
C GLY A 378 10.86 -17.38 -15.18
N VAL A 379 10.64 -16.05 -15.14
CA VAL A 379 10.83 -15.22 -16.34
C VAL A 379 12.31 -15.04 -16.66
N ARG A 380 13.16 -14.79 -15.66
CA ARG A 380 14.59 -14.50 -15.90
C ARG A 380 15.36 -15.68 -16.50
N ARG A 381 15.04 -16.91 -16.06
CA ARG A 381 15.71 -18.13 -16.53
C ARG A 381 14.92 -18.88 -17.60
N GLU A 382 13.82 -18.31 -18.10
CA GLU A 382 12.89 -18.95 -19.05
C GLU A 382 12.44 -20.37 -18.61
N GLN A 383 12.33 -20.61 -17.29
CA GLN A 383 12.01 -21.93 -16.77
C GLN A 383 10.51 -22.19 -16.79
N LYS A 384 10.04 -22.95 -17.79
CA LYS A 384 8.63 -23.35 -17.98
C LYS A 384 8.00 -23.92 -16.71
N ARG A 385 8.73 -24.74 -15.95
CA ARG A 385 8.22 -25.35 -14.69
C ARG A 385 7.92 -24.30 -13.62
N MET A 386 8.86 -23.37 -13.38
CA MET A 386 8.66 -22.29 -12.39
C MET A 386 7.53 -21.35 -12.80
N MET A 387 7.41 -21.07 -14.10
CA MET A 387 6.32 -20.25 -14.65
C MET A 387 4.94 -20.92 -14.48
N ILE A 388 4.83 -22.24 -14.71
CA ILE A 388 3.59 -22.98 -14.45
C ILE A 388 3.23 -22.89 -12.95
N SER A 389 4.20 -23.08 -12.05
CA SER A 389 3.96 -22.93 -10.60
C SER A 389 3.53 -21.50 -10.24
N PHE A 390 4.16 -20.49 -10.82
CA PHE A 390 3.79 -19.08 -10.64
C PHE A 390 2.33 -18.81 -11.04
N LEU A 391 1.92 -19.28 -12.23
CA LEU A 391 0.55 -19.11 -12.73
C LEU A 391 -0.46 -19.90 -11.91
N ALA A 392 -0.10 -21.11 -11.46
CA ALA A 392 -0.98 -21.93 -10.62
C ALA A 392 -1.24 -21.29 -9.24
N ILE A 393 -0.21 -20.73 -8.60
CA ILE A 393 -0.37 -20.02 -7.31
C ILE A 393 -1.14 -18.72 -7.51
N ALA A 394 -0.92 -17.98 -8.60
CA ALA A 394 -1.72 -16.79 -8.91
C ALA A 394 -3.21 -17.12 -9.10
N PHE A 395 -3.51 -18.20 -9.84
CA PHE A 395 -4.88 -18.70 -9.99
C PHE A 395 -5.51 -19.13 -8.66
N PHE A 396 -4.71 -19.76 -7.78
CA PHE A 396 -5.13 -20.08 -6.42
C PHE A 396 -5.47 -18.82 -5.62
N PHE A 397 -4.65 -17.76 -5.68
CA PHE A 397 -4.97 -16.49 -5.04
C PHE A 397 -6.28 -15.90 -5.57
N VAL A 398 -6.47 -15.79 -6.89
CA VAL A 398 -7.73 -15.27 -7.46
C VAL A 398 -8.92 -16.07 -6.98
N THR A 399 -8.81 -17.40 -6.92
CA THR A 399 -9.89 -18.29 -6.49
C THR A 399 -10.18 -18.15 -5.00
N CYS A 400 -9.16 -18.18 -4.13
CA CYS A 400 -9.32 -18.02 -2.69
C CYS A 400 -9.92 -16.65 -2.33
N TRP A 401 -9.45 -15.58 -2.95
CA TRP A 401 -10.01 -14.25 -2.77
C TRP A 401 -11.40 -14.12 -3.38
N GLY A 402 -11.68 -14.78 -4.51
CA GLY A 402 -13.01 -14.81 -5.11
C GLY A 402 -14.02 -15.47 -4.17
N ILE A 403 -13.63 -16.58 -3.52
CA ILE A 403 -14.46 -17.27 -2.53
C ILE A 403 -14.72 -16.40 -1.30
N MET A 404 -13.81 -15.48 -0.93
CA MET A 404 -14.06 -14.54 0.18
C MET A 404 -15.31 -13.68 -0.05
N PHE A 405 -15.69 -13.38 -1.28
CA PHE A 405 -16.93 -12.67 -1.58
C PHE A 405 -18.19 -13.52 -1.35
N TYR A 406 -18.09 -14.84 -1.16
CA TYR A 406 -19.21 -15.63 -0.63
C TYR A 406 -19.53 -15.22 0.82
N SER A 407 -18.51 -14.75 1.56
CA SER A 407 -18.70 -14.23 2.90
C SER A 407 -19.46 -12.92 2.89
N ILE A 408 -20.66 -13.04 3.42
CA ILE A 408 -21.57 -11.98 3.84
C ILE A 408 -20.84 -10.83 4.58
N VAL A 409 -20.01 -11.18 5.57
CA VAL A 409 -19.21 -10.25 6.38
C VAL A 409 -18.21 -9.47 5.53
N TYR A 410 -17.53 -10.16 4.63
CA TYR A 410 -16.53 -9.57 3.76
C TYR A 410 -17.17 -8.59 2.78
N ARG A 411 -18.28 -8.99 2.13
CA ARG A 411 -19.06 -8.13 1.23
C ARG A 411 -19.53 -6.86 1.91
N TRP A 412 -20.05 -6.99 3.12
CA TRP A 412 -20.50 -5.82 3.88
C TRP A 412 -19.34 -4.89 4.19
N SER A 413 -18.21 -5.43 4.69
CA SER A 413 -17.03 -4.63 5.00
C SER A 413 -16.43 -3.96 3.75
N PHE A 414 -16.43 -4.66 2.62
CA PHE A 414 -16.00 -4.15 1.32
C PHE A 414 -16.82 -2.94 0.87
N LEU A 415 -18.15 -2.96 1.08
CA LEU A 415 -19.04 -1.86 0.72
C LEU A 415 -18.98 -0.70 1.71
N GLN A 416 -18.83 -0.99 3.01
CA GLN A 416 -18.79 0.03 4.05
C GLN A 416 -17.47 0.80 4.10
N TRP A 417 -16.36 0.17 3.71
CA TRP A 417 -15.04 0.77 3.80
C TRP A 417 -14.36 0.85 2.42
N PRO A 418 -14.52 1.97 1.71
CA PRO A 418 -13.98 2.14 0.36
C PRO A 418 -12.47 1.88 0.24
N TYR A 419 -11.69 2.19 1.27
CA TYR A 419 -10.24 1.95 1.27
C TYR A 419 -9.90 0.46 1.15
N LEU A 420 -10.52 -0.38 1.98
CA LEU A 420 -10.39 -1.83 1.88
C LEU A 420 -10.87 -2.32 0.51
N GLY A 421 -12.00 -1.80 0.02
CA GLY A 421 -12.52 -2.12 -1.30
C GLY A 421 -11.52 -1.82 -2.43
N CYS A 422 -10.88 -0.65 -2.41
CA CYS A 422 -9.87 -0.25 -3.38
C CYS A 422 -8.64 -1.18 -3.35
N PHE A 423 -8.12 -1.52 -2.17
CA PHE A 423 -7.00 -2.46 -2.06
C PHE A 423 -7.35 -3.86 -2.58
N THR A 424 -8.55 -4.36 -2.26
CA THR A 424 -9.03 -5.63 -2.79
C THR A 424 -9.13 -5.60 -4.31
N VAL A 425 -9.80 -4.59 -4.89
CA VAL A 425 -9.97 -4.47 -6.35
C VAL A 425 -8.61 -4.30 -7.05
N ALA A 426 -7.74 -3.43 -6.54
CA ALA A 426 -6.40 -3.25 -7.07
C ALA A 426 -5.59 -4.55 -7.03
N SER A 427 -5.68 -5.32 -5.94
CA SER A 427 -5.02 -6.62 -5.84
C SER A 427 -5.52 -7.59 -6.93
N PHE A 428 -6.83 -7.69 -7.17
CA PHE A 428 -7.36 -8.54 -8.24
C PHE A 428 -6.86 -8.11 -9.63
N ILE A 429 -6.88 -6.80 -9.91
CA ILE A 429 -6.41 -6.27 -11.19
C ILE A 429 -4.93 -6.61 -11.39
N LEU A 430 -4.10 -6.44 -10.35
CA LEU A 430 -2.66 -6.71 -10.43
C LEU A 430 -2.38 -8.22 -10.59
N ILE A 431 -3.07 -9.10 -9.84
CA ILE A 431 -2.94 -10.56 -10.02
C ILE A 431 -3.32 -10.97 -11.44
N ILE A 432 -4.44 -10.47 -11.97
CA ILE A 432 -4.89 -10.80 -13.32
C ILE A 432 -3.89 -10.27 -14.36
N ALA A 433 -3.41 -9.04 -14.19
CA ALA A 433 -2.40 -8.46 -15.08
C ALA A 433 -1.09 -9.26 -15.04
N SER A 434 -0.64 -9.71 -13.86
CA SER A 434 0.57 -10.52 -13.71
C SER A 434 0.41 -11.92 -14.32
N MET A 435 -0.78 -12.51 -14.24
CA MET A 435 -1.12 -13.75 -14.95
C MET A 435 -1.09 -13.59 -16.48
N ILE A 436 -1.69 -12.51 -17.02
CA ILE A 436 -1.71 -12.24 -18.47
C ILE A 436 -0.29 -12.01 -18.98
N LEU A 437 0.46 -11.10 -18.34
CA LEU A 437 1.83 -10.79 -18.74
C LEU A 437 2.77 -11.99 -18.55
N GLY A 438 2.59 -12.77 -17.49
CA GLY A 438 3.31 -14.02 -17.26
C GLY A 438 3.03 -15.06 -18.34
N THR A 439 1.77 -15.20 -18.77
CA THR A 439 1.38 -16.09 -19.87
C THR A 439 1.98 -15.63 -21.21
N ILE A 440 2.01 -14.32 -21.48
CA ILE A 440 2.68 -13.77 -22.66
C ILE A 440 4.17 -14.10 -22.63
N CYS A 441 4.84 -13.91 -21.49
CA CYS A 441 6.25 -14.27 -21.35
C CYS A 441 6.46 -15.77 -21.58
N TRP A 442 5.63 -16.62 -20.97
CA TRP A 442 5.70 -18.08 -21.10
C TRP A 442 5.62 -18.57 -22.54
N ARG A 443 4.71 -18.00 -23.34
CA ARG A 443 4.55 -18.35 -24.76
C ARG A 443 5.73 -17.93 -25.64
N ASN A 444 6.55 -17.01 -25.15
CA ASN A 444 7.71 -16.46 -25.86
C ASN A 444 9.05 -16.96 -25.28
N PHE A 445 9.04 -17.99 -24.44
CA PHE A 445 10.28 -18.64 -23.98
C PHE A 445 11.01 -19.31 -25.15
N ASP A 446 12.32 -19.55 -24.97
CA ASP A 446 13.25 -20.10 -25.95
C ASP A 446 13.63 -19.16 -27.10
N LEU A 447 13.23 -17.88 -27.04
CA LEU A 447 13.61 -16.84 -28.01
C LEU A 447 14.91 -16.10 -27.66
N GLY A 448 15.67 -16.60 -26.69
CA GLY A 448 17.02 -16.11 -26.36
C GLY A 448 17.08 -14.95 -25.35
N LEU A 449 16.00 -14.64 -24.61
CA LEU A 449 16.05 -13.62 -23.54
C LEU A 449 16.94 -14.10 -22.37
N ALA A 450 16.90 -15.38 -22.02
CA ALA A 450 17.76 -15.94 -20.97
C ALA A 450 19.25 -15.75 -21.30
N GLU A 451 19.65 -16.03 -22.55
CA GLU A 451 21.02 -15.86 -23.02
C GLU A 451 21.44 -14.38 -22.98
N TYR A 452 20.55 -13.49 -23.45
CA TYR A 452 20.75 -12.05 -23.40
C TYR A 452 20.98 -11.55 -21.96
N LEU A 453 20.12 -11.94 -21.02
CA LEU A 453 20.23 -11.54 -19.61
C LEU A 453 21.45 -12.15 -18.93
N ASN A 454 21.87 -13.36 -19.33
CA ASN A 454 23.08 -13.99 -18.83
C ASN A 454 24.33 -13.22 -19.31
N ALA A 455 24.41 -12.91 -20.61
CA ALA A 455 25.48 -12.09 -21.18
C ALA A 455 25.55 -10.69 -20.54
N GLU A 456 24.40 -10.03 -20.34
CA GLU A 456 24.33 -8.74 -19.64
C GLU A 456 24.87 -8.86 -18.20
N SER A 457 24.49 -9.90 -17.47
CA SER A 457 24.96 -10.12 -16.10
C SER A 457 26.45 -10.46 -16.02
N ALA A 458 26.98 -11.22 -16.98
CA ALA A 458 28.39 -11.55 -17.08
C ALA A 458 29.22 -10.28 -17.36
N LEU A 459 28.80 -9.46 -18.33
CA LEU A 459 29.44 -8.19 -18.64
C LEU A 459 29.40 -7.21 -17.45
N ALA A 460 28.27 -7.13 -16.75
CA ALA A 460 28.14 -6.31 -15.56
C ALA A 460 29.08 -6.78 -14.43
N SER A 461 29.26 -8.09 -14.24
CA SER A 461 30.14 -8.65 -13.20
C SER A 461 31.63 -8.37 -13.44
N LEU A 462 32.01 -8.18 -14.71
CA LEU A 462 33.39 -7.88 -15.11
C LEU A 462 33.73 -6.38 -15.05
N ASN A 463 32.80 -5.54 -14.56
CA ASN A 463 32.94 -4.07 -14.58
C ASN A 463 33.28 -3.51 -15.97
N PHE A 464 32.81 -4.15 -17.04
CA PHE A 464 32.80 -3.53 -18.39
C PHE A 464 31.76 -2.40 -18.39
N ALA A 465 32.02 -1.35 -17.64
CA ALA A 465 31.29 -0.10 -17.70
C ALA A 465 31.79 0.65 -18.96
N PRO A 466 30.93 0.91 -19.96
CA PRO A 466 31.30 1.61 -21.19
C PRO A 466 31.85 3.02 -20.93
N GLU A 467 31.68 3.56 -19.72
CA GLU A 467 32.10 4.90 -19.33
C GLU A 467 33.60 5.02 -19.04
N VAL A 468 34.36 3.91 -19.01
CA VAL A 468 35.83 3.94 -18.82
C VAL A 468 36.59 3.93 -20.14
N PHE A 469 35.93 3.70 -21.28
CA PHE A 469 36.50 4.08 -22.56
C PHE A 469 36.29 5.58 -22.71
N ASP A 470 37.08 6.34 -21.96
CA ASP A 470 37.17 7.77 -22.11
C ASP A 470 37.51 8.03 -23.58
N HIS A 471 36.61 8.68 -24.32
CA HIS A 471 36.86 9.07 -25.71
C HIS A 471 38.03 10.08 -25.81
N SER A 472 38.68 10.40 -24.68
CA SER A 472 39.98 11.04 -24.60
C SER A 472 41.15 10.16 -25.03
N ASP A 473 40.93 8.96 -25.60
CA ASP A 473 42.00 8.22 -26.26
C ASP A 473 42.72 9.15 -27.25
N VAL A 474 43.96 9.43 -26.84
CA VAL A 474 44.97 10.31 -27.43
C VAL A 474 45.34 9.87 -28.87
N GLU A 475 44.82 8.73 -29.34
CA GLU A 475 44.95 8.27 -30.73
C GLU A 475 44.26 9.17 -31.77
N LYS A 476 43.34 10.07 -31.36
CA LYS A 476 42.82 11.10 -32.27
C LYS A 476 43.72 12.34 -32.41
N SER A 477 44.78 12.46 -31.62
CA SER A 477 45.81 13.48 -31.85
C SER A 477 46.97 12.91 -32.67
N GLY A 478 46.84 12.99 -34.01
CA GLY A 478 47.97 13.45 -34.82
C GLY A 478 48.80 12.45 -35.60
N HIS A 479 48.46 11.16 -35.70
CA HIS A 479 49.10 10.29 -36.67
C HIS A 479 48.09 9.68 -37.66
N TYR A 480 47.92 10.41 -38.77
CA TYR A 480 47.53 9.83 -40.05
C TYR A 480 48.60 8.81 -40.45
N TYR A 481 48.51 7.57 -39.93
CA TYR A 481 49.07 6.45 -40.65
C TYR A 481 48.04 6.08 -41.71
N ALA A 482 48.37 6.36 -42.97
CA ALA A 482 47.74 5.70 -44.10
C ALA A 482 48.01 4.20 -43.93
N TYR A 483 47.07 3.50 -43.31
CA TYR A 483 46.99 2.06 -43.43
C TYR A 483 46.52 1.79 -44.85
N ASP A 484 47.43 1.30 -45.70
CA ASP A 484 47.03 0.47 -46.83
C ASP A 484 46.22 -0.68 -46.23
N GLU A 485 44.93 -0.73 -46.51
CA GLU A 485 44.06 -1.85 -46.17
C GLU A 485 44.68 -3.11 -46.78
N PRO A 486 45.16 -4.10 -45.99
CA PRO A 486 45.30 -5.43 -46.54
C PRO A 486 43.88 -5.88 -46.89
N GLU A 487 43.62 -6.13 -48.18
CA GLU A 487 42.46 -6.85 -48.68
C GLU A 487 42.37 -8.21 -47.97
N PHE A 488 41.79 -8.24 -46.79
CA PHE A 488 41.29 -9.47 -46.22
C PHE A 488 39.98 -9.77 -46.91
N PRO A 489 39.87 -10.86 -47.68
CA PRO A 489 38.60 -11.24 -48.27
C PRO A 489 37.62 -11.51 -47.13
N MET A 490 36.69 -10.58 -46.93
CA MET A 490 35.55 -10.81 -46.06
C MET A 490 34.84 -12.06 -46.58
N PRO A 491 34.64 -13.09 -45.75
CA PRO A 491 33.87 -14.26 -46.17
C PRO A 491 32.46 -13.78 -46.50
N THR A 492 32.18 -13.69 -47.79
CA THR A 492 30.84 -13.48 -48.30
C THR A 492 30.04 -14.69 -47.87
N PHE A 493 29.07 -14.49 -46.97
CA PHE A 493 28.03 -15.48 -46.72
C PHE A 493 27.21 -15.61 -48.00
N GLN A 494 27.68 -16.49 -48.90
CA GLN A 494 26.92 -16.93 -50.05
C GLN A 494 25.68 -17.65 -49.54
N LYS A 495 24.52 -17.03 -49.78
CA LYS A 495 23.22 -17.66 -49.65
C LYS A 495 23.01 -18.57 -50.86
N GLY A 496 23.66 -19.74 -50.87
CA GLY A 496 23.36 -20.89 -51.73
C GLY A 496 22.92 -22.05 -50.82
N GLY A 497 21.79 -22.73 -51.04
CA GLY A 497 21.41 -23.29 -52.32
C GLY A 497 22.17 -24.59 -52.52
N GLU A 498 21.59 -25.68 -52.01
CA GLU A 498 21.96 -27.09 -52.24
C GLU A 498 23.26 -27.66 -51.61
N GLY A 499 23.06 -28.65 -50.73
CA GLY A 499 23.90 -29.87 -50.73
C GLY A 499 25.23 -29.87 -49.97
N PHE A 500 25.30 -29.40 -48.73
CA PHE A 500 26.51 -29.63 -47.90
C PHE A 500 26.45 -30.99 -47.17
N ARG A 501 27.18 -31.99 -47.69
CA ARG A 501 27.51 -33.23 -46.96
C ARG A 501 28.56 -32.91 -45.90
N ILE A 502 28.21 -33.13 -44.64
CA ILE A 502 29.13 -33.01 -43.49
C ILE A 502 30.13 -34.16 -43.57
N ALA A 503 31.41 -33.84 -43.79
CA ALA A 503 32.51 -34.76 -43.58
C ALA A 503 32.66 -35.04 -42.07
N ALA A 504 32.81 -36.32 -41.72
CA ALA A 504 32.95 -36.77 -40.34
C ALA A 504 34.21 -36.17 -39.67
N PRO A 505 34.15 -35.81 -38.38
CA PRO A 505 35.29 -35.25 -37.67
C PRO A 505 36.40 -36.31 -37.53
N VAL A 506 37.61 -35.92 -37.95
CA VAL A 506 38.85 -36.65 -37.69
C VAL A 506 39.04 -36.76 -36.18
N ARG A 507 39.05 -38.00 -35.66
CA ARG A 507 39.38 -38.29 -34.26
C ARG A 507 40.85 -37.94 -34.02
N GLY A 508 41.09 -36.86 -33.27
CA GLY A 508 42.37 -36.64 -32.62
C GLY A 508 42.62 -37.70 -31.53
N PRO A 509 43.88 -38.01 -31.20
CA PRO A 509 44.21 -38.97 -30.16
C PRO A 509 43.71 -38.50 -28.78
N PRO A 510 43.27 -39.43 -27.91
CA PRO A 510 42.74 -39.09 -26.60
C PRO A 510 43.85 -38.51 -25.71
N PRO A 511 43.51 -37.55 -24.82
CA PRO A 511 44.44 -37.06 -23.82
C PRO A 511 44.80 -38.18 -22.84
N VAL A 512 46.11 -38.38 -22.65
CA VAL A 512 46.68 -39.23 -21.62
C VAL A 512 46.40 -38.57 -20.27
N TYR A 513 45.50 -39.18 -19.49
CA TYR A 513 45.31 -38.82 -18.08
C TYR A 513 46.31 -39.60 -17.23
N ASP A 514 47.29 -38.89 -16.68
CA ASP A 514 48.12 -39.40 -15.59
C ASP A 514 47.30 -39.58 -14.31
N ARG A 515 47.67 -40.66 -13.61
CA ARG A 515 47.00 -41.30 -12.47
C ARG A 515 47.07 -40.50 -11.14
N PRO A 516 46.33 -40.94 -10.10
CA PRO A 516 45.76 -40.08 -9.08
C PRO A 516 46.70 -39.80 -7.90
N TYR A 517 46.44 -38.66 -7.26
CA TYR A 517 46.97 -38.30 -5.95
C TYR A 517 46.45 -39.25 -4.86
N ASN A 518 47.41 -39.79 -4.12
CA ASN A 518 47.24 -40.56 -2.90
C ASN A 518 46.59 -39.68 -1.81
N ALA A 519 45.47 -40.12 -1.24
CA ALA A 519 44.88 -39.54 -0.04
C ALA A 519 44.93 -40.59 1.08
N ASN A 520 46.08 -40.64 1.77
CA ASN A 520 46.24 -41.30 3.07
C ASN A 520 46.99 -40.31 3.98
N ALA A 521 46.26 -39.59 4.83
CA ALA A 521 46.80 -39.04 6.07
C ALA A 521 45.64 -38.82 7.07
N PRO A 522 45.76 -39.32 8.31
CA PRO A 522 44.77 -39.13 9.37
C PRO A 522 45.03 -37.82 10.12
N PHE A 523 43.97 -37.13 10.53
CA PHE A 523 43.72 -36.54 11.86
C PHE A 523 42.44 -35.71 11.82
#